data_AF-A0A944X6G5-F1
#
_entry.id   AF-A0A944X6G5-F1
#
_cell.length_a   1.000
_cell.length_b   1.000
_cell.length_c   1.000
_cell.angle_alpha   90.00
_cell.angle_beta   90.00
_cell.angle_gamma   90.00
#
_symmetry.space_group_name_H-M   'P 1'
#
loop_
_entity.id
_entity.type
_entity.pdbx_description
1 polymer ?
#
loop_
_entity_poly.entity_id
_entity_poly.type
_entity_poly.pdbx_seq_one_letter_code
_entity_poly.pdbx_strand_id
1 'polypeptide(L)'
;MVSEEKIKALVGHEFPGGEYTVKHWENFLFTDCTGVKPMKNNAVHPSALFHVPILGSNTTVTEMMEIGHAEGPDKIQIESYEWDWFHPLKEDVTYKVTGKITEADRCKGEMGNVYDRIQFFFELFDPEGELTARSVITWFYMRERWPEKLMMASMPFMIWMKKLLPKPLRTGFESLMLKMAMIGVKKMFPRYTMGK
;
A
#
# COMPACT_ATOMS: atom_id res chain seq x y z
N MET A 1 -17.30 -7.13 17.48
CA MET A 1 -16.83 -5.89 16.83
C MET A 1 -15.93 -5.14 17.81
N VAL A 2 -14.75 -4.71 17.38
CA VAL A 2 -13.83 -3.92 18.22
C VAL A 2 -14.42 -2.53 18.53
N SER A 3 -14.21 -2.00 19.74
CA SER A 3 -14.73 -0.68 20.11
C SER A 3 -14.00 0.44 19.37
N GLU A 4 -14.64 1.61 19.25
CA GLU A 4 -14.05 2.78 18.60
C GLU A 4 -12.87 3.33 19.40
N GLU A 5 -12.97 3.34 20.73
CA GLU A 5 -11.92 3.81 21.63
C GLU A 5 -10.65 2.99 21.46
N LYS A 6 -10.77 1.66 21.27
CA LYS A 6 -9.63 0.78 21.04
C LYS A 6 -8.93 1.06 19.72
N ILE A 7 -9.67 1.48 18.70
CA ILE A 7 -9.10 1.88 17.40
C ILE A 7 -8.38 3.22 17.52
N LYS A 8 -9.01 4.21 18.15
CA LYS A 8 -8.40 5.52 18.38
C LYS A 8 -7.13 5.44 19.23
N ALA A 9 -7.08 4.48 20.16
CA ALA A 9 -5.90 4.21 20.97
C ALA A 9 -4.69 3.66 20.20
N LEU A 10 -4.84 3.31 18.90
CA LEU A 10 -3.73 2.89 18.06
C LEU A 10 -2.82 4.06 17.65
N VAL A 11 -3.31 5.30 17.66
CA VAL A 11 -2.50 6.48 17.33
C VAL A 11 -1.31 6.57 18.28
N GLY A 12 -0.10 6.71 17.71
CA GLY A 12 1.14 6.73 18.47
C GLY A 12 1.74 5.35 18.74
N HIS A 13 1.12 4.26 18.28
CA HIS A 13 1.79 2.96 18.24
C HIS A 13 3.05 3.05 17.38
N GLU A 14 4.20 2.69 17.94
CA GLU A 14 5.47 2.60 17.24
C GLU A 14 5.76 1.14 16.90
N PHE A 15 6.15 0.89 15.65
CA PHE A 15 6.70 -0.40 15.26
C PHE A 15 8.12 -0.52 15.81
N PRO A 16 8.67 -1.75 15.96
CA PRO A 16 10.00 -1.95 16.54
C PRO A 16 11.10 -1.16 15.81
N GLY A 17 10.90 -0.84 14.53
CA GLY A 17 11.92 -0.24 13.69
C GLY A 17 13.02 -1.25 13.39
N GLY A 18 13.95 -0.89 12.52
CA GLY A 18 15.00 -1.82 12.14
C GLY A 18 15.89 -1.29 11.04
N GLU A 19 16.53 -2.22 10.35
CA GLU A 19 17.40 -1.96 9.22
C GLU A 19 16.98 -2.86 8.06
N TYR A 20 17.06 -2.33 6.84
CA TYR A 20 16.75 -3.10 5.64
C TYR A 20 17.75 -2.82 4.53
N THR A 21 18.24 -3.89 3.89
CA THR A 21 19.11 -3.81 2.73
C THR A 21 18.38 -4.39 1.53
N VAL A 22 18.08 -3.55 0.52
CA VAL A 22 17.50 -4.05 -0.73
C VAL A 22 18.59 -4.74 -1.53
N LYS A 23 18.52 -6.07 -1.65
CA LYS A 23 19.52 -6.84 -2.40
C LYS A 23 19.31 -6.68 -3.90
N HIS A 24 20.39 -6.77 -4.68
CA HIS A 24 20.32 -6.70 -6.14
C HIS A 24 19.31 -7.71 -6.72
N TRP A 25 19.34 -8.98 -6.27
CA TRP A 25 18.43 -10.01 -6.77
C TRP A 25 16.95 -9.69 -6.52
N GLU A 26 16.65 -9.07 -5.37
CA GLU A 26 15.30 -8.66 -4.99
C GLU A 26 14.83 -7.50 -5.87
N ASN A 27 15.66 -6.47 -6.03
CA ASN A 27 15.36 -5.34 -6.90
C ASN A 27 15.19 -5.77 -8.37
N PHE A 28 16.02 -6.71 -8.83
CA PHE A 28 15.92 -7.28 -10.17
C PHE A 28 14.58 -7.98 -10.40
N LEU A 29 14.21 -8.94 -9.54
CA LEU A 29 12.95 -9.68 -9.66
C LEU A 29 11.73 -8.75 -9.59
N PHE A 30 11.80 -7.77 -8.70
CA PHE A 30 10.71 -6.83 -8.51
C PHE A 30 10.60 -5.81 -9.63
N THR A 31 11.71 -5.39 -10.24
CA THR A 31 11.68 -4.52 -11.42
C THR A 31 11.15 -5.27 -12.63
N ASP A 32 11.61 -6.51 -12.86
CA ASP A 32 11.19 -7.33 -14.00
C ASP A 32 9.67 -7.58 -14.03
N CYS A 33 9.05 -7.79 -12.85
CA CYS A 33 7.61 -8.02 -12.76
C CYS A 33 6.76 -6.79 -13.16
N THR A 34 7.37 -5.59 -13.20
CA THR A 34 6.72 -4.36 -13.68
C THR A 34 6.88 -4.15 -15.19
N GLY A 35 7.65 -5.00 -15.87
CA GLY A 35 7.90 -4.93 -17.31
C GLY A 35 8.86 -3.82 -17.73
N VAL A 36 9.58 -3.22 -16.77
CA VAL A 36 10.61 -2.21 -17.04
C VAL A 36 12.01 -2.80 -16.85
N LYS A 37 13.03 -2.15 -17.43
CA LYS A 37 14.42 -2.56 -17.24
C LYS A 37 14.94 -2.09 -15.86
N PRO A 38 15.90 -2.80 -15.26
CA PRO A 38 16.62 -2.32 -14.08
C PRO A 38 17.10 -0.88 -14.24
N MET A 39 16.99 -0.10 -13.16
CA MET A 39 17.41 1.30 -13.17
C MET A 39 18.93 1.41 -13.23
N LYS A 40 19.43 2.56 -13.71
CA LYS A 40 20.87 2.83 -13.77
C LYS A 40 21.44 3.14 -12.37
N ASN A 41 22.76 3.03 -12.23
CA ASN A 41 23.52 3.44 -11.04
C ASN A 41 23.02 2.74 -9.76
N ASN A 42 22.70 1.45 -9.87
CA ASN A 42 22.20 0.59 -8.79
C ASN A 42 20.99 1.20 -8.05
N ALA A 43 20.18 2.01 -8.74
CA ALA A 43 18.99 2.58 -8.12
C ALA A 43 17.93 1.50 -7.94
N VAL A 44 17.34 1.49 -6.75
CA VAL A 44 16.20 0.63 -6.44
C VAL A 44 14.96 1.17 -7.15
N HIS A 45 14.16 0.27 -7.71
CA HIS A 45 12.92 0.64 -8.37
C HIS A 45 11.93 1.28 -7.37
N PRO A 46 11.25 2.39 -7.70
CA PRO A 46 10.44 3.12 -6.73
C PRO A 46 9.30 2.32 -6.10
N SER A 47 8.81 1.28 -6.78
CA SER A 47 7.79 0.40 -6.20
C SER A 47 8.29 -0.33 -4.95
N ALA A 48 9.60 -0.40 -4.67
CA ALA A 48 10.13 -1.08 -3.49
C ALA A 48 9.56 -0.51 -2.18
N LEU A 49 9.07 0.74 -2.18
CA LEU A 49 8.34 1.31 -1.05
C LEU A 49 6.98 0.65 -0.75
N PHE A 50 6.55 -0.33 -1.55
CA PHE A 50 5.43 -1.21 -1.17
C PHE A 50 5.78 -2.14 0.00
N HIS A 51 7.02 -2.62 0.10
CA HIS A 51 7.39 -3.65 1.08
C HIS A 51 8.58 -3.27 1.96
N VAL A 52 9.56 -2.51 1.45
CA VAL A 52 10.76 -2.12 2.22
C VAL A 52 10.40 -1.40 3.53
N PRO A 53 9.47 -0.43 3.58
CA PRO A 53 9.17 0.27 4.82
C PRO A 53 8.54 -0.65 5.87
N ILE A 54 7.67 -1.57 5.43
CA ILE A 54 6.98 -2.53 6.30
C ILE A 54 7.98 -3.54 6.90
N LEU A 55 8.77 -4.19 6.04
CA LEU A 55 9.75 -5.19 6.49
C LEU A 55 10.88 -4.54 7.27
N GLY A 56 11.36 -3.38 6.84
CA GLY A 56 12.43 -2.64 7.51
C GLY A 56 12.03 -2.11 8.88
N SER A 57 10.75 -1.78 9.09
CA SER A 57 10.25 -1.42 10.42
C SER A 57 10.04 -2.63 11.34
N ASN A 58 10.47 -3.82 10.92
CA ASN A 58 10.23 -5.09 11.62
C ASN A 58 8.75 -5.34 11.88
N THR A 59 7.92 -5.11 10.87
CA THR A 59 6.53 -5.57 10.90
C THR A 59 6.15 -6.32 9.62
N THR A 60 4.93 -6.83 9.57
CA THR A 60 4.37 -7.57 8.43
C THR A 60 2.97 -7.07 8.10
N VAL A 61 2.51 -7.34 6.88
CA VAL A 61 1.12 -7.09 6.49
C VAL A 61 0.14 -7.81 7.44
N THR A 62 0.48 -9.02 7.90
CA THR A 62 -0.33 -9.77 8.87
C THR A 62 -0.44 -9.04 10.21
N GLU A 63 0.67 -8.57 10.77
CA GLU A 63 0.64 -7.81 12.03
C GLU A 63 -0.11 -6.49 11.87
N MET A 64 0.07 -5.77 10.76
CA MET A 64 -0.71 -4.57 10.47
C MET A 64 -2.22 -4.87 10.43
N MET A 65 -2.62 -6.02 9.84
CA MET A 65 -4.01 -6.48 9.86
C MET A 65 -4.50 -6.79 11.28
N GLU A 66 -3.69 -7.48 12.08
CA GLU A 66 -4.01 -7.85 13.46
C GLU A 66 -4.13 -6.63 14.38
N ILE A 67 -3.24 -5.64 14.25
CA ILE A 67 -3.27 -4.38 14.98
C ILE A 67 -4.59 -3.64 14.74
N GLY A 68 -5.02 -3.55 13.48
CA GLY A 68 -6.31 -2.99 13.13
C GLY A 68 -7.48 -3.96 13.33
N HIS A 69 -7.29 -5.11 13.99
CA HIS A 69 -8.33 -6.09 14.29
C HIS A 69 -9.12 -6.55 13.06
N ALA A 70 -8.47 -6.78 11.93
CA ALA A 70 -9.13 -7.33 10.74
C ALA A 70 -9.55 -8.78 10.99
N GLU A 71 -10.76 -9.14 10.55
CA GLU A 71 -11.25 -10.54 10.62
C GLU A 71 -10.66 -11.42 9.51
N GLY A 72 -10.04 -10.80 8.51
CA GLY A 72 -9.44 -11.46 7.36
C GLY A 72 -8.94 -10.46 6.31
N PRO A 73 -8.14 -10.92 5.33
CA PRO A 73 -7.60 -10.06 4.28
C PRO A 73 -8.68 -9.48 3.36
N ASP A 74 -9.86 -10.11 3.25
CA ASP A 74 -11.02 -9.61 2.50
C ASP A 74 -11.69 -8.40 3.15
N LYS A 75 -11.30 -8.06 4.39
CA LYS A 75 -11.77 -6.88 5.13
C LYS A 75 -10.85 -5.68 4.99
N ILE A 76 -9.71 -5.83 4.33
CA ILE A 76 -8.74 -4.77 4.12
C ILE A 76 -8.88 -4.21 2.71
N GLN A 77 -8.92 -2.89 2.64
CA GLN A 77 -8.79 -2.18 1.38
C GLN A 77 -7.70 -1.12 1.51
N ILE A 78 -6.87 -1.00 0.48
CA ILE A 78 -5.88 0.07 0.39
C ILE A 78 -6.60 1.35 -0.03
N GLU A 79 -6.50 2.41 0.78
CA GLU A 79 -6.92 3.75 0.39
C GLU A 79 -5.82 4.43 -0.43
N SER A 80 -4.64 4.56 0.16
CA SER A 80 -3.51 5.25 -0.46
C SER A 80 -2.17 4.61 -0.10
N TYR A 81 -1.23 4.76 -1.04
CA TYR A 81 0.21 4.64 -0.82
C TYR A 81 0.80 5.96 -1.32
N GLU A 82 1.35 6.74 -0.41
CA GLU A 82 2.00 8.00 -0.69
C GLU A 82 3.48 7.85 -0.40
N TRP A 83 4.32 8.18 -1.38
CA TRP A 83 5.76 8.00 -1.31
C TRP A 83 6.48 9.29 -1.62
N ASP A 84 7.33 9.70 -0.69
CA ASP A 84 8.27 10.78 -0.92
C ASP A 84 9.68 10.19 -1.07
N TRP A 85 10.38 10.61 -2.13
CA TRP A 85 11.78 10.26 -2.39
C TRP A 85 12.61 11.52 -2.31
N PHE A 86 13.41 11.64 -1.25
CA PHE A 86 14.35 12.75 -1.09
C PHE A 86 15.67 12.42 -1.79
N HIS A 87 16.10 11.15 -1.69
CA HIS A 87 17.24 10.60 -2.42
C HIS A 87 16.90 9.21 -3.00
N PRO A 88 17.50 8.80 -4.14
CA PRO A 88 17.30 7.46 -4.67
C PRO A 88 17.87 6.39 -3.73
N LEU A 89 17.04 5.44 -3.29
CA LEU A 89 17.50 4.20 -2.65
C LEU A 89 18.46 3.44 -3.58
N LYS A 90 19.46 2.80 -2.99
CA LYS A 90 20.52 2.05 -3.68
C LYS A 90 20.51 0.59 -3.26
N GLU A 91 20.77 -0.28 -4.24
CA GLU A 91 20.99 -1.69 -3.98
C GLU A 91 22.19 -1.88 -3.04
N ASP A 92 22.10 -2.88 -2.17
CA ASP A 92 23.13 -3.29 -1.21
C ASP A 92 23.56 -2.21 -0.20
N VAL A 93 22.78 -1.13 -0.08
CA VAL A 93 22.87 -0.14 1.00
C VAL A 93 21.84 -0.47 2.08
N THR A 94 22.27 -0.42 3.34
CA THR A 94 21.41 -0.64 4.50
C THR A 94 20.79 0.68 4.95
N TYR A 95 19.48 0.71 5.06
CA TYR A 95 18.72 1.86 5.54
C TYR A 95 18.14 1.56 6.91
N LYS A 96 18.24 2.52 7.83
CA LYS A 96 17.48 2.48 9.08
C LYS A 96 16.03 2.84 8.78
N VAL A 97 15.09 2.09 9.32
CA VAL A 97 13.66 2.28 9.08
C VAL A 97 12.93 2.43 10.40
N THR A 98 12.06 3.44 10.48
CA THR A 98 11.14 3.65 11.59
C THR A 98 9.71 3.59 11.08
N GLY A 99 8.77 3.27 11.97
CA GLY A 99 7.37 3.19 11.62
C GLY A 99 6.47 3.51 12.81
N LYS A 100 5.33 4.12 12.55
CA LYS A 100 4.28 4.34 13.55
C LYS A 100 2.89 4.47 12.93
N ILE A 101 1.86 4.45 13.76
CA ILE A 101 0.49 4.81 13.38
C ILE A 101 0.25 6.29 13.70
N THR A 102 -0.12 7.08 12.70
CA THR A 102 -0.36 8.53 12.83
C THR A 102 -1.83 8.89 12.91
N GLU A 103 -2.71 8.10 12.29
CA GLU A 103 -4.16 8.31 12.32
C GLU A 103 -4.86 6.96 12.48
N ALA A 104 -5.93 6.91 13.28
CA ALA A 104 -6.75 5.73 13.46
C ALA A 104 -8.17 6.15 13.89
N ASP A 105 -9.12 6.10 12.97
CA ASP A 105 -10.47 6.61 13.17
C ASP A 105 -11.53 5.60 12.75
N ARG A 106 -12.66 5.60 13.47
CA ARG A 106 -13.88 4.94 13.00
C ARG A 106 -14.64 5.88 12.08
N CYS A 107 -14.92 5.40 10.87
CA CYS A 107 -15.62 6.15 9.84
C CYS A 107 -16.95 5.49 9.48
N LYS A 108 -17.87 6.31 8.97
CA LYS A 108 -19.10 5.87 8.31
C LYS A 108 -19.04 6.31 6.85
N GLY A 109 -19.14 5.34 5.94
CA GLY A 109 -19.21 5.61 4.51
C GLY A 109 -20.56 6.22 4.11
N GLU A 110 -20.62 6.77 2.89
CA GLU A 110 -21.85 7.38 2.33
C GLU A 110 -23.04 6.41 2.31
N MET A 111 -22.77 5.11 2.19
CA MET A 111 -23.78 4.04 2.17
C MET A 111 -24.15 3.53 3.57
N GLY A 112 -23.66 4.19 4.64
CA GLY A 112 -23.89 3.81 6.03
C GLY A 112 -22.98 2.69 6.55
N ASN A 113 -22.10 2.14 5.71
CA ASN A 113 -21.15 1.10 6.11
C ASN A 113 -20.12 1.63 7.11
N VAL A 114 -19.81 0.84 8.13
CA VAL A 114 -18.79 1.17 9.14
C VAL A 114 -17.45 0.54 8.77
N TYR A 115 -16.39 1.34 8.84
CA TYR A 115 -15.01 0.90 8.66
C TYR A 115 -14.08 1.72 9.54
N ASP A 116 -12.90 1.21 9.81
CA ASP A 116 -11.83 2.01 10.42
C ASP A 116 -10.81 2.41 9.37
N ARG A 117 -10.31 3.63 9.46
CA ARG A 117 -9.26 4.17 8.62
C ARG A 117 -8.00 4.29 9.46
N ILE A 118 -6.95 3.56 9.10
CA ILE A 118 -5.68 3.54 9.83
C ILE A 118 -4.56 3.95 8.90
N GLN A 119 -3.79 4.95 9.31
CA GLN A 119 -2.63 5.46 8.60
C GLN A 119 -1.34 5.00 9.29
N PHE A 120 -0.50 4.36 8.51
CA PHE A 120 0.84 3.94 8.87
C PHE A 120 1.84 4.87 8.22
N PHE A 121 2.82 5.30 8.99
CA PHE A 121 3.83 6.26 8.58
C PHE A 121 5.21 5.65 8.79
N PHE A 122 6.01 5.61 7.73
CA PHE A 122 7.34 5.03 7.75
C PHE A 122 8.37 6.00 7.18
N GLU A 123 9.57 6.01 7.76
CA GLU A 123 10.70 6.80 7.29
C GLU A 123 11.94 5.91 7.15
N LEU A 124 12.73 6.19 6.11
CA LEU A 124 13.96 5.49 5.78
C LEU A 124 15.11 6.49 5.82
N PHE A 125 16.16 6.15 6.55
CA PHE A 125 17.36 6.95 6.71
C PHE A 125 18.56 6.20 6.14
N ASP A 126 19.43 6.88 5.40
CA ASP A 126 20.67 6.30 4.88
C ASP A 126 21.70 6.06 6.01
N PRO A 127 22.86 5.43 5.71
CA PRO A 127 23.90 5.20 6.72
C PRO A 127 24.44 6.46 7.39
N GLU A 128 24.36 7.60 6.70
CA GLU A 128 24.73 8.92 7.21
C GLU A 128 23.66 9.53 8.13
N GLY A 129 22.46 8.96 8.15
CA GLY A 129 21.33 9.37 8.97
C GLY A 129 20.39 10.38 8.30
N GLU A 130 20.55 10.62 6.99
CA GLU A 130 19.73 11.54 6.22
C GLU A 130 18.42 10.87 5.78
N LEU A 131 17.31 11.60 5.90
CA LEU A 131 15.99 11.11 5.48
C LEU A 131 15.98 10.92 3.96
N THR A 132 15.96 9.65 3.52
CA THR A 132 16.08 9.27 2.12
C THR A 132 14.71 9.07 1.47
N ALA A 133 13.78 8.44 2.19
CA ALA A 133 12.44 8.20 1.70
C ALA A 133 11.42 8.16 2.84
N ARG A 134 10.15 8.40 2.49
CA ARG A 134 9.00 8.27 3.39
C ARG A 134 7.88 7.53 2.68
N SER A 135 7.16 6.71 3.44
CA SER A 135 5.97 6.01 2.97
C SER A 135 4.83 6.23 3.94
N VAL A 136 3.71 6.74 3.43
CA VAL A 136 2.46 6.86 4.17
C VAL A 136 1.46 5.90 3.52
N ILE A 137 1.02 4.93 4.29
CA ILE A 137 0.11 3.87 3.84
C ILE A 137 -1.19 4.04 4.61
N THR A 138 -2.31 4.21 3.91
CA THR A 138 -3.61 4.26 4.58
C THR A 138 -4.50 3.10 4.15
N TRP A 139 -5.02 2.37 5.13
CA TRP A 139 -5.92 1.23 4.90
C TRP A 139 -7.29 1.45 5.53
N PHE A 140 -8.30 0.87 4.89
CA PHE A 140 -9.64 0.71 5.43
C PHE A 140 -9.83 -0.72 5.97
N TYR A 141 -10.34 -0.81 7.19
CA TYR A 141 -10.68 -2.02 7.90
C TYR A 141 -12.20 -2.13 7.99
N MET A 142 -12.80 -2.92 7.11
CA MET A 142 -14.25 -3.06 7.01
C MET A 142 -14.81 -3.81 8.22
N ARG A 143 -15.79 -3.23 8.90
CA ARG A 143 -16.47 -3.87 10.06
C ARG A 143 -17.73 -4.62 9.67
N GLU A 144 -18.23 -4.35 8.47
CA GLU A 144 -19.38 -5.01 7.87
C GLU A 144 -18.99 -5.53 6.49
N ARG A 145 -19.70 -6.56 6.01
CA ARG A 145 -19.50 -7.07 4.65
C ARG A 145 -20.00 -6.04 3.64
N TRP A 146 -19.29 -5.89 2.52
CA TRP A 146 -19.76 -5.06 1.43
C TRP A 146 -21.17 -5.48 0.98
N PRO A 147 -22.09 -4.54 0.71
CA PRO A 147 -23.34 -4.88 0.07
C PRO A 147 -23.05 -5.45 -1.33
N GLU A 148 -23.51 -6.67 -1.62
CA GLU A 148 -23.30 -7.36 -2.91
C GLU A 148 -23.63 -6.49 -4.13
N LYS A 149 -24.59 -5.57 -3.98
CA LYS A 149 -25.00 -4.62 -5.03
C LYS A 149 -23.87 -3.76 -5.57
N LEU A 150 -22.87 -3.39 -4.77
CA LEU A 150 -21.75 -2.56 -5.23
C LEU A 150 -20.70 -3.37 -6.02
N MET A 151 -20.49 -4.64 -5.67
CA MET A 151 -19.66 -5.56 -6.45
C MET A 151 -20.28 -5.81 -7.84
N MET A 152 -21.61 -5.87 -7.91
CA MET A 152 -22.36 -6.05 -9.15
C MET A 152 -22.45 -4.77 -10.01
N ALA A 153 -22.45 -3.58 -9.40
CA ALA A 153 -22.53 -2.31 -10.11
C ALA A 153 -21.26 -1.92 -10.87
N SER A 154 -20.08 -2.40 -10.46
CA SER A 154 -18.81 -2.21 -11.19
C SER A 154 -18.60 -3.24 -12.31
N MET A 155 -19.42 -4.30 -12.34
CA MET A 155 -19.29 -5.44 -13.27
C MET A 155 -19.49 -5.07 -14.75
N PRO A 156 -20.46 -4.21 -15.15
CA PRO A 156 -20.61 -3.79 -16.55
C PRO A 156 -19.41 -3.02 -17.09
N PHE A 157 -18.78 -2.17 -16.27
CA PHE A 157 -17.56 -1.43 -16.61
C PHE A 157 -16.36 -2.37 -16.78
N MET A 158 -16.22 -3.38 -15.90
CA MET A 158 -15.19 -4.41 -16.01
C MET A 158 -15.34 -5.28 -17.27
N ILE A 159 -16.57 -5.64 -17.63
CA ILE A 159 -16.89 -6.38 -18.87
C ILE A 159 -16.53 -5.55 -20.11
N TRP A 160 -16.81 -4.24 -20.09
CA TRP A 160 -16.47 -3.33 -21.16
C TRP A 160 -14.94 -3.14 -21.31
N MET A 161 -14.21 -2.93 -20.21
CA MET A 161 -12.74 -2.85 -20.20
C MET A 161 -12.06 -4.13 -20.73
N LYS A 162 -12.60 -5.31 -20.39
CA LYS A 162 -12.10 -6.61 -20.90
C LYS A 162 -12.21 -6.73 -22.42
N LYS A 163 -13.22 -6.09 -23.05
CA LYS A 163 -13.39 -6.09 -24.51
C LYS A 163 -12.34 -5.24 -25.22
N LEU A 164 -11.79 -4.21 -24.57
CA LEU A 164 -10.78 -3.31 -25.12
C LEU A 164 -9.34 -3.89 -25.06
N LEU A 165 -9.11 -4.97 -24.29
CA LEU A 165 -7.79 -5.57 -24.12
C LEU A 165 -7.49 -6.67 -25.15
N PRO A 166 -6.25 -6.76 -25.68
CA PRO A 166 -5.77 -7.88 -26.51
C PRO A 166 -5.85 -9.22 -25.78
N LYS A 167 -6.12 -10.31 -26.52
CA LYS A 167 -6.32 -11.68 -25.98
C LYS A 167 -5.30 -12.15 -24.91
N PRO A 168 -3.98 -11.96 -25.04
CA PRO A 168 -3.02 -12.45 -24.05
C PRO A 168 -3.09 -11.73 -22.68
N LEU A 169 -3.64 -10.51 -22.64
CA LEU A 169 -3.81 -9.74 -21.39
C LEU A 169 -5.10 -10.08 -20.66
N ARG A 170 -6.08 -10.73 -21.31
CA ARG A 170 -7.40 -11.02 -20.73
C ARG A 170 -7.37 -12.07 -19.62
N THR A 171 -6.43 -13.00 -19.66
CA THR A 171 -6.29 -14.11 -18.70
C THR A 171 -5.65 -13.67 -17.38
N GLY A 172 -4.78 -12.65 -17.40
CA GLY A 172 -4.21 -12.03 -16.19
C GLY A 172 -5.06 -10.88 -15.63
N PHE A 173 -5.88 -10.25 -16.48
CA PHE A 173 -6.70 -9.10 -16.11
C PHE A 173 -7.77 -9.43 -15.05
N GLU A 174 -8.32 -10.65 -15.02
CA GLU A 174 -9.33 -11.01 -14.01
C GLU A 174 -8.73 -11.08 -12.60
N SER A 175 -7.52 -11.64 -12.44
CA SER A 175 -6.81 -11.69 -11.15
C SER A 175 -6.35 -10.30 -10.70
N LEU A 176 -5.81 -9.49 -11.63
CA LEU A 176 -5.39 -8.13 -11.34
C LEU A 176 -6.58 -7.21 -11.05
N MET A 177 -7.69 -7.34 -11.77
CA MET A 177 -8.88 -6.51 -11.57
C MET A 177 -9.74 -6.96 -10.40
N LEU A 178 -9.77 -8.24 -10.01
CA LEU A 178 -10.37 -8.63 -8.74
C LEU A 178 -9.58 -8.00 -7.58
N LYS A 179 -8.25 -7.99 -7.68
CA LYS A 179 -7.37 -7.30 -6.73
C LYS A 179 -7.58 -5.78 -6.76
N MET A 180 -7.70 -5.15 -7.94
CA MET A 180 -7.93 -3.71 -8.07
C MET A 180 -9.37 -3.27 -7.71
N ALA A 181 -10.37 -4.13 -7.91
CA ALA A 181 -11.76 -3.90 -7.51
C ALA A 181 -11.92 -4.03 -5.99
N MET A 182 -11.17 -4.91 -5.34
CA MET A 182 -11.02 -4.93 -3.88
C MET A 182 -10.25 -3.71 -3.35
N ILE A 183 -9.41 -3.07 -4.17
CA ILE A 183 -8.70 -1.82 -3.86
C ILE A 183 -9.58 -0.57 -4.08
N GLY A 184 -10.79 -0.70 -4.64
CA GLY A 184 -11.74 0.40 -4.85
C GLY A 184 -11.12 1.63 -5.51
N VAL A 185 -10.84 1.51 -6.79
CA VAL A 185 -10.36 2.62 -7.62
C VAL A 185 -11.46 3.67 -7.79
N LYS A 186 -11.33 4.79 -7.08
CA LYS A 186 -11.96 6.06 -7.50
C LYS A 186 -11.06 7.30 -7.47
N LYS A 187 -9.78 7.20 -7.07
CA LYS A 187 -8.87 8.38 -7.05
C LYS A 187 -7.39 8.15 -7.41
N MET A 188 -7.07 7.16 -8.24
CA MET A 188 -5.73 7.07 -8.85
C MET A 188 -5.67 7.84 -10.18
N PHE A 189 -5.62 9.17 -10.11
CA PHE A 189 -4.99 10.00 -11.14
C PHE A 189 -4.33 11.18 -10.43
N PRO A 190 -3.01 11.13 -10.14
CA PRO A 190 -2.29 12.34 -9.81
C PRO A 190 -2.37 13.27 -11.01
N ARG A 191 -2.92 14.48 -10.81
CA ARG A 191 -2.70 15.58 -11.75
C ARG A 191 -1.20 15.85 -11.74
N TYR A 192 -0.49 15.37 -12.76
CA TYR A 192 0.83 15.89 -13.09
C TYR A 192 0.66 17.36 -13.49
N THR A 193 0.91 18.29 -12.57
CA THR A 193 1.27 19.66 -12.92
C THR A 193 2.74 19.63 -13.34
N MET A 194 2.99 19.49 -14.64
CA MET A 194 4.27 19.90 -15.21
C MET A 194 4.35 21.43 -15.07
N GLY A 195 5.14 21.89 -14.10
CA GLY A 195 5.57 23.28 -14.05
C GLY A 195 6.38 23.59 -15.31
N LYS A 196 6.10 24.75 -15.89
CA LYS A 196 6.81 25.30 -17.06
C LYS A 196 8.22 25.73 -16.69
#